data_AF-A0A6L3T614-F1
#
_entry.id   AF-A0A6L3T614-F1
#
_cell.length_a   1.000
_cell.length_b   1.000
_cell.length_c   1.000
_cell.angle_alpha   90.00
_cell.angle_beta   90.00
_cell.angle_gamma   90.00
#
_symmetry.space_group_name_H-M   'P 1'
#
loop_
_entity.id
_entity.type
_entity.pdbx_description
1 polymer ?
#
loop_
_entity_poly.entity_id
_entity_poly.type
_entity_poly.pdbx_seq_one_letter_code
_entity_poly.pdbx_strand_id
1 'polypeptide(L)' 'MGKGRKVLSDDHARALIKQAVGIVFGDQQTEAEATAEIDAIEAAHVKASRKTKRTRPPPA' A
#
# COMPACT_ATOMS: atom_id res chain seq x y z
N MET A 1 17.69 -11.46 -15.30
CA MET A 1 16.69 -10.38 -15.12
C MET A 1 16.05 -10.55 -13.74
N GLY A 2 16.66 -9.94 -12.71
CA GLY A 2 16.16 -10.05 -11.34
C GLY A 2 14.75 -9.49 -11.27
N LYS A 3 13.77 -10.31 -10.87
CA LYS A 3 12.42 -9.87 -10.50
C LYS A 3 12.61 -8.71 -9.52
N GLY A 4 12.33 -7.48 -9.98
CA GLY A 4 12.44 -6.28 -9.16
C GLY A 4 11.78 -6.57 -7.82
N ARG A 5 12.53 -6.38 -6.72
CA ARG A 5 11.99 -6.53 -5.37
C ARG A 5 10.68 -5.76 -5.36
N LYS A 6 9.58 -6.40 -4.93
CA LYS A 6 8.31 -5.71 -4.68
C LYS A 6 8.55 -4.77 -3.50
N VAL A 7 9.24 -3.66 -3.79
CA VAL A 7 9.43 -2.59 -2.84
C VAL A 7 8.07 -1.96 -2.64
N LEU A 8 7.74 -1.69 -1.38
CA LEU A 8 6.57 -0.91 -1.03
C LEU A 8 6.67 0.44 -1.77
N SER A 9 5.53 1.00 -2.19
CA SER A 9 5.54 2.39 -2.67
C SER A 9 6.04 3.30 -1.55
N ASP A 10 6.69 4.41 -1.91
CA ASP A 10 7.23 5.36 -0.93
C ASP A 10 6.17 5.81 0.07
N ASP A 11 4.93 6.03 -0.40
CA ASP A 11 3.80 6.41 0.45
C ASP A 11 3.43 5.30 1.45
N HIS A 12 3.47 4.03 1.01
CA HIS A 12 3.18 2.91 1.90
C HIS A 12 4.28 2.74 2.95
N ALA A 13 5.55 2.91 2.55
CA ALA A 13 6.67 2.87 3.48
C ALA A 13 6.58 4.00 4.53
N ARG A 14 6.20 5.22 4.11
CA ARG A 14 6.01 6.36 5.01
C ARG A 14 4.88 6.12 6.01
N ALA A 15 3.75 5.59 5.57
CA ALA A 15 2.62 5.30 6.46
C ALA A 15 2.99 4.23 7.51
N LEU A 16 3.73 3.19 7.12
CA LEU A 16 4.23 2.17 8.05
C LEU A 16 5.22 2.75 9.08
N ILE A 17 6.11 3.65 8.65
CA ILE A 17 7.02 4.35 9.57
C ILE A 17 6.23 5.23 10.54
N LYS A 18 5.22 5.97 10.05
CA LYS A 18 4.35 6.81 10.88
C LYS A 18 3.63 5.98 11.94
N GLN A 19 3.10 4.82 11.57
CA GLN A 19 2.45 3.90 12.50
C GLN A 19 3.45 3.39 13.55
N ALA A 20 4.65 2.98 13.14
CA ALA A 20 5.68 2.51 14.06
C ALA A 20 6.10 3.59 15.07
N VAL A 21 6.22 4.85 14.63
CA VAL A 21 6.47 6.00 15.52
C VAL A 21 5.32 6.16 16.52
N GLY A 22 4.06 6.14 16.06
CA GLY A 22 2.89 6.22 16.95
C GLY A 22 2.90 5.14 18.04
N ILE A 23 3.16 3.89 17.66
CA ILE A 23 3.24 2.76 18.61
C ILE A 23 4.40 2.94 19.62
N VAL A 24 5.59 3.30 19.14
CA VAL A 24 6.79 3.44 20.00
C VAL A 24 6.60 4.56 21.03
N PHE A 25 5.94 5.65 20.66
CA PHE A 25 5.72 6.80 21.55
C PHE A 25 4.36 6.76 22.28
N GLY A 26 3.52 5.75 22.02
CA GLY A 26 2.19 5.63 22.61
C GLY A 26 1.19 6.69 22.13
N ASP A 27 1.41 7.26 20.94
CA ASP A 27 0.53 8.25 20.33
C ASP A 27 -0.54 7.54 19.47
N GLN A 28 -1.70 7.32 20.09
CA GLN A 28 -2.85 6.67 19.45
C GLN A 28 -3.42 7.47 18.28
N GLN A 29 -3.29 8.79 18.28
CA GLN A 29 -3.77 9.62 17.18
C GLN A 29 -2.90 9.39 15.94
N THR A 30 -1.58 9.42 16.12
CA THR A 30 -0.63 9.14 15.04
C THR A 30 -0.76 7.71 14.52
N GLU A 31 -0.97 6.72 15.41
CA GLU A 31 -1.20 5.33 15.00
C GLU A 31 -2.49 5.18 14.17
N ALA A 32 -3.60 5.78 14.62
CA ALA A 32 -4.88 5.70 13.91
C ALA A 32 -4.84 6.40 12.55
N GLU A 33 -4.17 7.55 12.46
CA GLU A 33 -3.99 8.28 11.20
C GLU A 33 -3.16 7.46 10.21
N ALA A 34 -2.04 6.89 10.67
CA ALA A 34 -1.20 6.04 9.83
C ALA A 34 -1.92 4.77 9.35
N THR A 35 -2.76 4.17 10.20
CA THR A 35 -3.58 3.01 9.84
C THR A 35 -4.55 3.35 8.71
N ALA A 36 -5.22 4.51 8.81
CA ALA A 36 -6.12 4.98 7.75
C ALA A 36 -5.39 5.25 6.42
N GLU A 37 -4.16 5.79 6.47
CA GLU A 37 -3.33 5.98 5.28
C GLU A 37 -2.95 4.65 4.61
N ILE A 38 -2.57 3.64 5.39
CA ILE A 38 -2.25 2.29 4.88
C ILE A 38 -3.47 1.69 4.18
N ASP A 39 -4.63 1.70 4.84
CA ASP A 39 -5.87 1.16 4.29
C ASP A 39 -6.24 1.83 2.94
N ALA A 40 -6.05 3.15 2.84
CA ALA A 40 -6.30 3.89 1.61
C ALA A 40 -5.36 3.48 0.48
N ILE A 41 -4.07 3.30 0.77
CA ILE A 41 -3.04 2.89 -0.19
C ILE A 41 -3.30 1.46 -0.67
N GLU A 42 -3.63 0.55 0.25
CA GLU A 42 -3.95 -0.83 -0.09
C GLU A 42 -5.23 -0.92 -0.93
N ALA A 43 -6.28 -0.17 -0.57
CA ALA A 43 -7.50 -0.09 -1.36
C ALA A 43 -7.23 0.45 -2.78
N ALA A 44 -6.34 1.43 -2.93
CA ALA A 44 -5.92 1.97 -4.22
C ALA A 44 -5.15 0.91 -5.04
N HIS A 45 -4.22 0.16 -4.42
CA HIS A 45 -3.50 -0.94 -5.08
C HIS A 45 -4.43 -2.08 -5.51
N VAL A 46 -5.44 -2.43 -4.72
CA VAL A 46 -6.47 -3.42 -5.09
C VAL A 46 -7.32 -2.92 -6.27
N LYS A 47 -7.69 -1.64 -6.31
CA LYS A 47 -8.42 -1.06 -7.46
C LYS A 47 -7.56 -1.01 -8.72
N ALA A 48 -6.29 -0.64 -8.61
CA ALA A 48 -5.36 -0.58 -9.73
C ALA A 48 -5.11 -1.97 -10.35
N SER A 49 -4.91 -2.99 -9.52
CA SER A 49 -4.72 -4.38 -9.98
C SER A 49 -5.98 -5.00 -10.60
N ARG A 50 -7.19 -4.53 -10.27
CA ARG A 50 -8.42 -4.95 -10.95
C ARG A 50 -8.57 -4.35 -12.36
N LYS A 51 -8.03 -3.15 -12.62
CA LYS A 51 -8.13 -2.51 -13.95
C LYS A 51 -7.20 -3.15 -15.00
N THR A 52 -6.08 -3.73 -14.59
CA THR A 52 -5.12 -4.37 -15.52
C THR A 52 -5.50 -5.78 -15.98
N LYS A 53 -6.57 -6.38 -15.44
CA LYS A 53 -7.08 -7.70 -15.87
C LYS A 53 -8.12 -7.68 -16.99
N ARG A 54 -8.42 -6.53 -17.60
CA ARG A 54 -9.28 -6.45 -18.79
C ARG A 54 -8.45 -6.11 -20.02
N THR A 55 -7.82 -7.11 -20.62
CA THR A 55 -7.62 -7.28 -22.08
C THR A 55 -6.65 -8.42 -22.36
N ARG A 56 -7.17 -9.63 -22.52
CA ARG A 56 -6.64 -10.50 -23.57
C ARG A 56 -7.84 -11.14 -24.25
N PRO A 57 -8.25 -10.69 -25.46
CA PRO A 57 -9.19 -11.46 -26.22
C PRO A 57 -8.58 -12.86 -26.48
N PRO A 58 -9.41 -13.92 -26.50
CA PRO A 58 -8.92 -15.27 -26.78
C PRO A 58 -8.30 -15.32 -28.19
N PRO A 59 -7.23 -16.10 -28.40
CA PRO A 59 -6.68 -16.31 -29.73
C PRO A 59 -7.73 -17.01 -30.62
N ALA A 60 -7.77 -16.58 -31.89
CA ALA A 60 -8.71 -16.99 -32.92
C ALA A 60 -8.69 -18.49 -33.23
#